data_AF-V9IFY0-F1
#
_entry.id   AF-V9IFY0-F1
#
_cell.length_a   1.000
_cell.length_b   1.000
_cell.length_c   1.000
_cell.angle_alpha   90.00
_cell.angle_beta   90.00
_cell.angle_gamma   90.00
#
_symmetry.space_group_name_H-M   'P 1'
#
loop_
_entity.id
_entity.type
_entity.pdbx_description
1 polymer ?
#
loop_
_entity_poly.entity_id
_entity_poly.type
_entity_poly.pdbx_seq_one_letter_code
_entity_poly.pdbx_strand_id
1 'polypeptide(L)'
;MALEGDIHDLLAQKEELDLKIEKLEVEVERCRSEMNTYADTTLHELLLNCIFKAEDIMQYSLSTIDNPAISDLTCTPQYLEKLEDPILKSLDALDAAYTGYICDTTNGKVLIKNAIHVAYILGLYIIHAKSTSNTSIDIALGDKFTDECKQLGLQSLSMFNHIRDKSPVTMGQINEVKQHFKKVCEIATTLSTIQGNVEVIGSLVETELLSMDKAIEEAANRIQDMLEKSRAADSGLKLEVNGKILDSCTELMKCIRKLVKKSRLLQAEIVEQGKGTASATEFYKRNHQWSEGLISAAKAVAMGANLLLEAADKVVAGNGKFEQLVVASQGIAASTAQLVVASRVKASRNSNNLTALSEASRDVTQATGSVVAIAKNCSQLIEENDDLDISGLRLHQAKRLEMEAQVRVLELEQALETERLRLAALRRYHYQLEGEKE
;
A
#
# COMPACT_ATOMS: atom_id res chain seq x y z
N MET A 1 -90.94 -65.37 13.59
CA MET A 1 -91.62 -64.16 14.12
C MET A 1 -90.77 -63.35 15.09
N ALA A 2 -90.47 -63.76 16.34
CA ALA A 2 -89.64 -62.93 17.23
C ALA A 2 -88.19 -62.73 16.73
N LEU A 3 -87.54 -63.81 16.28
CA LEU A 3 -86.17 -63.77 15.77
C LEU A 3 -86.01 -62.98 14.45
N GLU A 4 -87.06 -62.92 13.62
CA GLU A 4 -87.06 -62.15 12.37
C GLU A 4 -87.22 -60.65 12.61
N GLY A 5 -87.99 -60.26 13.64
CA GLY A 5 -88.10 -58.87 14.09
C GLY A 5 -86.77 -58.33 14.61
N ASP A 6 -86.09 -59.10 15.47
CA ASP A 6 -84.78 -58.72 16.02
C ASP A 6 -83.70 -58.59 14.92
N ILE A 7 -83.73 -59.45 13.90
CA ILE A 7 -82.83 -59.35 12.74
C ILE A 7 -83.14 -58.09 11.90
N HIS A 8 -84.41 -57.74 11.73
CA HIS A 8 -84.80 -56.56 10.97
C HIS A 8 -84.41 -55.26 11.70
N ASP A 9 -84.58 -55.22 13.03
CA ASP A 9 -84.14 -54.10 13.86
C ASP A 9 -82.61 -53.95 13.89
N LEU A 10 -81.86 -55.06 13.93
CA LEU A 10 -80.40 -55.04 13.84
C LEU A 10 -79.91 -54.59 12.45
N LEU A 11 -80.61 -54.95 11.38
CA LEU A 11 -80.30 -54.49 10.02
C LEU A 11 -80.56 -52.98 9.88
N ALA A 12 -81.68 -52.48 10.42
CA ALA A 12 -81.98 -51.04 10.42
C ALA A 12 -80.96 -50.24 11.25
N GLN A 13 -80.53 -50.75 12.40
CA GLN A 13 -79.47 -50.14 13.21
C GLN A 13 -78.12 -50.15 12.49
N LYS A 14 -77.81 -51.22 11.76
CA LYS A 14 -76.60 -51.30 10.95
C LYS A 14 -76.62 -50.26 9.82
N GLU A 15 -77.72 -50.16 9.08
CA GLU A 15 -77.88 -49.16 8.02
C GLU A 15 -77.78 -47.72 8.56
N GLU A 16 -78.35 -47.45 9.74
CA GLU A 16 -78.22 -46.15 10.41
C GLU A 16 -76.76 -45.85 10.81
N LEU A 17 -76.04 -46.84 11.35
CA LEU A 17 -74.64 -46.70 11.70
C LEU A 17 -73.74 -46.52 10.48
N ASP A 18 -73.99 -47.25 9.39
CA ASP A 18 -73.24 -47.14 8.13
C ASP A 18 -73.43 -45.73 7.53
N LEU A 19 -74.66 -45.20 7.51
CA LEU A 19 -74.96 -43.81 7.13
C LEU A 19 -74.24 -42.77 8.00
N LYS A 20 -74.13 -43.05 9.30
CA LYS A 20 -73.47 -42.16 10.25
C LYS A 20 -71.94 -42.16 10.09
N ILE A 21 -71.36 -43.32 9.77
CA ILE A 21 -69.93 -43.46 9.45
C ILE A 21 -69.63 -42.69 8.16
N GLU A 22 -70.40 -42.89 7.09
CA GLU A 22 -70.20 -42.19 5.82
C GLU A 22 -70.28 -40.66 6.00
N LYS A 23 -71.25 -40.19 6.78
CA LYS A 23 -71.37 -38.75 7.11
C LYS A 23 -70.16 -38.23 7.89
N LEU A 24 -69.66 -38.99 8.87
CA LEU A 24 -68.47 -38.62 9.65
C LEU A 24 -67.21 -38.62 8.78
N GLU A 25 -67.07 -39.56 7.84
CA GLU A 25 -65.94 -39.60 6.89
C GLU A 25 -65.92 -38.35 5.99
N VAL A 26 -67.07 -37.94 5.47
CA VAL A 26 -67.21 -36.69 4.69
C VAL A 26 -66.88 -35.46 5.55
N GLU A 27 -67.35 -35.40 6.80
CA GLU A 27 -67.04 -34.30 7.72
C GLU A 27 -65.54 -34.23 8.08
N VAL A 28 -64.88 -35.39 8.27
CA VAL A 28 -63.44 -35.48 8.53
C VAL A 28 -62.64 -35.00 7.31
N GLU A 29 -63.01 -35.40 6.10
CA GLU A 29 -62.30 -34.99 4.89
C GLU A 29 -62.49 -33.48 4.61
N ARG A 30 -63.69 -32.95 4.85
CA ARG A 30 -63.95 -31.50 4.81
C ARG A 30 -63.08 -30.75 5.82
N CYS A 31 -63.05 -31.20 7.08
CA CYS A 31 -62.25 -30.59 8.14
C CYS A 31 -60.75 -30.63 7.82
N ARG A 32 -60.26 -31.74 7.24
CA ARG A 32 -58.87 -31.88 6.78
C ARG A 32 -58.53 -30.90 5.67
N SER A 33 -59.41 -30.72 4.68
CA SER A 33 -59.23 -29.75 3.60
C SER A 33 -59.20 -28.30 4.10
N GLU A 34 -60.12 -27.95 5.00
CA GLU A 34 -60.15 -26.63 5.67
C GLU A 34 -58.88 -26.37 6.49
N MET A 35 -58.39 -27.38 7.23
CA MET A 35 -57.16 -27.25 8.01
C MET A 35 -55.91 -27.11 7.13
N ASN A 36 -55.83 -27.83 6.00
CA ASN A 36 -54.72 -27.71 5.05
C ASN A 36 -54.68 -26.32 4.39
N THR A 37 -55.82 -25.84 3.90
CA THR A 37 -55.91 -24.50 3.28
C THR A 37 -55.58 -23.38 4.28
N TYR A 38 -56.02 -23.50 5.54
CA TYR A 38 -55.63 -22.57 6.60
C TYR A 38 -54.12 -22.61 6.88
N ALA A 39 -53.52 -23.80 6.94
CA ALA A 39 -52.08 -23.98 7.16
C ALA A 39 -51.25 -23.36 6.01
N ASP A 40 -51.65 -23.56 4.76
CA ASP A 40 -50.99 -22.99 3.58
C ASP A 40 -51.06 -21.46 3.57
N THR A 41 -52.23 -20.91 3.90
CA THR A 41 -52.43 -19.45 3.99
C THR A 41 -51.54 -18.84 5.09
N THR A 42 -51.49 -19.48 6.26
CA THR A 42 -50.66 -19.04 7.39
C THR A 42 -49.17 -19.12 7.05
N LEU A 43 -48.74 -20.19 6.37
CA LEU A 43 -47.35 -20.36 5.95
C LEU A 43 -46.94 -19.33 4.89
N HIS A 44 -47.85 -18.98 3.99
CA HIS A 44 -47.64 -17.92 3.01
C HIS A 44 -47.52 -16.55 3.68
N GLU A 45 -48.39 -16.22 4.64
CA GLU A 45 -48.30 -14.97 5.40
C GLU A 45 -46.97 -14.88 6.19
N LEU A 46 -46.55 -15.97 6.82
CA LEU A 46 -45.26 -16.04 7.50
C LEU A 46 -44.09 -15.83 6.54
N LEU A 47 -44.13 -16.44 5.35
CA LEU A 47 -43.13 -16.25 4.31
C LEU A 47 -43.00 -14.77 3.92
N LEU A 48 -44.13 -14.09 3.65
CA LEU A 48 -44.14 -12.68 3.30
C LEU A 48 -43.52 -11.83 4.42
N ASN A 49 -43.95 -12.03 5.68
CA ASN A 49 -43.41 -11.31 6.83
C ASN A 49 -41.91 -11.53 7.02
N CYS A 50 -41.41 -12.75 6.82
CA CYS A 50 -40.00 -13.05 6.91
C CYS A 50 -39.17 -12.42 5.78
N ILE A 51 -39.72 -12.37 4.56
CA ILE A 51 -39.06 -11.69 3.44
C ILE A 51 -39.01 -10.18 3.69
N PHE A 52 -40.08 -9.56 4.19
CA PHE A 52 -40.03 -8.16 4.62
C PHE A 52 -38.96 -7.91 5.69
N LYS A 53 -38.78 -8.85 6.63
CA LYS A 53 -37.69 -8.74 7.62
C LYS A 53 -36.30 -8.89 6.99
N ALA A 54 -36.14 -9.73 5.97
CA ALA A 54 -34.90 -9.83 5.21
C ALA A 54 -34.61 -8.51 4.46
N GLU A 55 -35.63 -7.88 3.87
CA GLU A 55 -35.53 -6.56 3.26
C GLU A 55 -35.13 -5.47 4.28
N ASP A 56 -35.75 -5.46 5.48
CA ASP A 56 -35.42 -4.53 6.57
C ASP A 56 -33.93 -4.63 6.97
N ILE A 57 -33.38 -5.84 7.08
CA ILE A 57 -31.96 -6.07 7.43
C ILE A 57 -31.04 -5.46 6.36
N MET A 58 -31.38 -5.65 5.09
CA MET A 58 -30.59 -5.10 3.98
C MET A 58 -30.68 -3.58 3.91
N GLN A 59 -31.88 -3.02 4.09
CA GLN A 59 -32.08 -1.56 4.17
C GLN A 59 -31.32 -0.94 5.35
N TYR A 60 -31.37 -1.58 6.52
CA TYR A 60 -30.60 -1.15 7.68
C TYR A 60 -29.10 -1.12 7.37
N SER A 61 -28.57 -2.16 6.73
CA SER A 61 -27.17 -2.25 6.35
C SER A 61 -26.76 -1.15 5.36
N LEU A 62 -27.61 -0.85 4.37
CA LEU A 62 -27.40 0.26 3.43
C LEU A 62 -27.43 1.63 4.12
N SER A 63 -28.39 1.87 5.02
CA SER A 63 -28.45 3.12 5.78
C SER A 63 -27.24 3.30 6.70
N THR A 64 -26.68 2.19 7.21
CA THR A 64 -25.53 2.16 8.10
C THR A 64 -24.25 2.56 7.37
N ILE A 65 -24.06 2.13 6.11
CA ILE A 65 -22.89 2.51 5.32
C ILE A 65 -22.93 3.96 4.82
N ASP A 66 -24.11 4.57 4.74
CA ASP A 66 -24.30 5.99 4.43
C ASP A 66 -24.10 6.91 5.64
N ASN A 67 -24.12 6.35 6.86
CA ASN A 67 -23.90 7.12 8.08
C ASN A 67 -22.43 7.57 8.17
N PRO A 68 -22.14 8.89 8.25
CA PRO A 68 -20.78 9.39 8.38
C PRO A 68 -20.01 8.80 9.56
N ALA A 69 -20.69 8.41 10.65
CA ALA A 69 -20.04 7.81 11.82
C ALA A 69 -19.33 6.48 11.53
N ILE A 70 -19.66 5.79 10.42
CA ILE A 70 -19.00 4.54 10.05
C ILE A 70 -17.57 4.75 9.54
N SER A 71 -17.17 5.99 9.21
CA SER A 71 -15.80 6.30 8.76
C SER A 71 -14.74 5.90 9.78
N ASP A 72 -15.10 5.89 11.06
CA ASP A 72 -14.19 5.58 12.17
C ASP A 72 -14.03 4.07 12.39
N LEU A 73 -14.89 3.25 11.77
CA LEU A 73 -14.82 1.79 11.85
C LEU A 73 -13.87 1.25 10.76
N THR A 74 -12.94 0.38 11.18
CA THR A 74 -11.96 -0.25 10.30
C THR A 74 -12.04 -1.77 10.34
N CYS A 75 -11.83 -2.42 9.21
CA CYS A 75 -11.76 -3.88 9.10
C CYS A 75 -10.59 -4.27 8.17
N THR A 76 -9.97 -5.44 8.42
CA THR A 76 -8.86 -5.93 7.59
C THR A 76 -9.40 -6.67 6.35
N PRO A 77 -8.78 -6.53 5.16
CA PRO A 77 -9.19 -7.27 3.97
C PRO A 77 -9.12 -8.78 4.14
N GLN A 78 -8.13 -9.30 4.88
CA GLN A 78 -7.99 -10.73 5.14
C GLN A 78 -9.15 -11.30 5.95
N TYR A 79 -9.85 -10.47 6.74
CA TYR A 79 -11.07 -10.89 7.41
C TYR A 79 -12.23 -11.03 6.43
N LEU A 80 -12.37 -10.11 5.46
CA LEU A 80 -13.40 -10.20 4.42
C LEU A 80 -13.25 -11.43 3.53
N GLU A 81 -12.02 -11.76 3.15
CA GLU A 81 -11.72 -12.96 2.34
C GLU A 81 -12.25 -14.24 3.01
N LYS A 82 -12.19 -14.33 4.35
CA LYS A 82 -12.73 -15.48 5.10
C LYS A 82 -14.25 -15.56 5.08
N LEU A 83 -14.94 -14.46 4.80
CA LEU A 83 -16.40 -14.41 4.74
C LEU A 83 -16.95 -14.76 3.34
N GLU A 84 -16.11 -14.80 2.30
CA GLU A 84 -16.53 -15.05 0.92
C GLU A 84 -17.18 -16.43 0.75
N ASP A 85 -16.47 -17.49 1.13
CA ASP A 85 -16.90 -18.88 0.98
C ASP A 85 -18.25 -19.19 1.66
N PRO A 86 -18.46 -18.81 2.94
CA PRO A 86 -19.76 -19.00 3.60
C PRO A 86 -20.92 -18.30 2.91
N ILE A 87 -20.70 -17.10 2.35
CA ILE A 87 -21.74 -16.31 1.69
C ILE A 87 -22.13 -16.94 0.35
N LEU A 88 -21.14 -17.35 -0.46
CA LEU A 88 -21.40 -18.03 -1.73
C LEU A 88 -22.20 -19.32 -1.53
N LYS A 89 -21.84 -20.12 -0.51
CA LYS A 89 -22.58 -21.36 -0.16
C LYS A 89 -24.02 -21.07 0.28
N SER A 90 -24.24 -19.97 0.98
CA SER A 90 -25.58 -19.58 1.45
C SER A 90 -26.46 -19.07 0.31
N LEU A 91 -25.89 -18.36 -0.67
CA LEU A 91 -26.59 -17.98 -1.90
C LEU A 91 -26.99 -19.21 -2.73
N ASP A 92 -26.10 -20.21 -2.82
CA ASP A 92 -26.42 -21.50 -3.48
C ASP A 92 -27.52 -22.27 -2.74
N ALA A 93 -27.50 -22.25 -1.41
CA ALA A 93 -28.57 -22.85 -0.60
C ALA A 93 -29.92 -22.11 -0.78
N LEU A 94 -29.89 -20.78 -0.97
CA LEU A 94 -31.10 -19.99 -1.25
C LEU A 94 -31.69 -20.33 -2.62
N ASP A 95 -30.86 -20.45 -3.66
CA ASP A 95 -31.30 -20.84 -5.00
C ASP A 95 -31.96 -22.23 -5.01
N ALA A 96 -31.32 -23.20 -4.34
CA ALA A 96 -31.86 -24.54 -4.17
C ALA A 96 -33.17 -24.54 -3.37
N ALA A 97 -33.25 -23.74 -2.29
CA ALA A 97 -34.45 -23.63 -1.47
C ALA A 97 -35.61 -22.98 -2.22
N TYR A 98 -35.34 -21.97 -3.06
CA TYR A 98 -36.35 -21.33 -3.90
C TYR A 98 -36.86 -22.27 -4.99
N THR A 99 -35.96 -23.00 -5.64
CA THR A 99 -36.32 -24.04 -6.63
C THR A 99 -37.21 -25.11 -5.99
N GLY A 100 -36.86 -25.58 -4.79
CA GLY A 100 -37.66 -26.54 -4.04
C GLY A 100 -39.05 -26.00 -3.64
N TYR A 101 -39.15 -24.70 -3.34
CA TYR A 101 -40.41 -24.04 -3.03
C TYR A 101 -41.32 -23.83 -4.25
N ILE A 102 -40.76 -23.62 -5.44
CA ILE A 102 -41.54 -23.57 -6.69
C ILE A 102 -42.17 -24.94 -6.97
N CYS A 103 -41.39 -26.02 -6.80
CA CYS A 103 -41.87 -27.39 -7.04
C CYS A 103 -42.88 -27.85 -5.99
N ASP A 104 -42.67 -27.51 -4.72
CA ASP A 104 -43.52 -27.91 -3.60
C ASP A 104 -43.62 -26.78 -2.57
N THR A 105 -44.83 -26.24 -2.39
CA THR A 105 -45.11 -25.11 -1.49
C THR A 105 -44.85 -25.43 -0.02
N THR A 106 -44.83 -26.70 0.38
CA THR A 106 -44.51 -27.10 1.76
C THR A 106 -43.06 -26.79 2.15
N ASN A 107 -42.17 -26.61 1.16
CA ASN A 107 -40.77 -26.22 1.37
C ASN A 107 -40.58 -24.74 1.75
N GLY A 108 -41.66 -23.96 1.90
CA GLY A 108 -41.55 -22.53 2.26
C GLY A 108 -40.78 -22.27 3.57
N LYS A 109 -40.78 -23.20 4.53
CA LYS A 109 -39.96 -23.10 5.76
C LYS A 109 -38.46 -23.07 5.49
N VAL A 110 -38.00 -23.86 4.50
CA VAL A 110 -36.59 -23.93 4.10
C VAL A 110 -36.19 -22.64 3.39
N LEU A 111 -37.08 -22.09 2.57
CA LEU A 111 -36.89 -20.79 1.92
C LEU A 111 -36.78 -19.66 2.94
N ILE A 112 -37.67 -19.59 3.93
CA ILE A 112 -37.64 -18.59 5.01
C ILE A 112 -36.28 -18.58 5.72
N LYS A 113 -35.81 -19.78 6.12
CA LYS A 113 -34.54 -19.93 6.84
C LYS A 113 -33.37 -19.38 6.01
N ASN A 114 -33.30 -19.76 4.73
CA ASN A 114 -32.20 -19.34 3.86
C ASN A 114 -32.29 -17.84 3.52
N ALA A 115 -33.48 -17.30 3.29
CA ALA A 115 -33.68 -15.89 2.97
C ALA A 115 -33.19 -14.98 4.11
N ILE A 116 -33.57 -15.28 5.36
CA ILE A 116 -33.13 -14.51 6.54
C ILE A 116 -31.61 -14.67 6.73
N HIS A 117 -31.08 -15.88 6.58
CA HIS A 117 -29.64 -16.10 6.74
C HIS A 117 -28.83 -15.32 5.71
N VAL A 118 -29.23 -15.35 4.43
CA VAL A 118 -28.59 -14.60 3.36
C VAL A 118 -28.66 -13.09 3.60
N ALA A 119 -29.80 -12.55 4.03
CA ALA A 119 -29.92 -11.14 4.37
C ALA A 119 -28.95 -10.73 5.49
N TYR A 120 -28.86 -11.54 6.55
CA TYR A 120 -27.96 -11.28 7.67
C TYR A 120 -26.49 -11.28 7.24
N ILE A 121 -26.02 -12.33 6.54
CA ILE A 121 -24.61 -12.44 6.17
C ILE A 121 -24.19 -11.42 5.10
N LEU A 122 -25.08 -11.10 4.15
CA LEU A 122 -24.80 -10.06 3.15
C LEU A 122 -24.81 -8.66 3.78
N GLY A 123 -25.77 -8.38 4.66
CA GLY A 123 -25.81 -7.12 5.41
C GLY A 123 -24.54 -6.91 6.25
N LEU A 124 -24.12 -7.95 6.98
CA LEU A 124 -22.89 -7.94 7.75
C LEU A 124 -21.65 -7.73 6.85
N TYR A 125 -21.59 -8.41 5.72
CA TYR A 125 -20.50 -8.25 4.76
C TYR A 125 -20.42 -6.83 4.22
N ILE A 126 -21.55 -6.21 3.85
CA ILE A 126 -21.58 -4.83 3.35
C ILE A 126 -21.03 -3.84 4.38
N ILE A 127 -21.37 -4.01 5.66
CA ILE A 127 -20.86 -3.18 6.76
C ILE A 127 -19.34 -3.36 6.92
N HIS A 128 -18.86 -4.59 6.90
CA HIS A 128 -17.42 -4.87 6.98
C HIS A 128 -16.66 -4.39 5.73
N ALA A 129 -17.25 -4.53 4.54
CA ALA A 129 -16.70 -4.05 3.29
C ALA A 129 -16.54 -2.53 3.31
N LYS A 130 -17.55 -1.80 3.82
CA LYS A 130 -17.43 -0.36 4.05
C LYS A 130 -16.31 -0.04 5.04
N SER A 131 -16.23 -0.77 6.14
CA SER A 131 -15.18 -0.58 7.15
C SER A 131 -13.77 -0.84 6.58
N THR A 132 -13.64 -1.80 5.66
CA THR A 132 -12.39 -2.07 4.95
C THR A 132 -12.08 -0.97 3.93
N SER A 133 -13.09 -0.41 3.26
CA SER A 133 -12.90 0.74 2.35
C SER A 133 -12.27 1.95 3.04
N ASN A 134 -12.58 2.17 4.33
CA ASN A 134 -12.00 3.25 5.13
C ASN A 134 -10.49 3.05 5.39
N THR A 135 -9.99 1.82 5.23
CA THR A 135 -8.56 1.50 5.31
C THR A 135 -7.86 1.58 3.95
N SER A 136 -8.60 1.84 2.86
CA SER A 136 -8.03 2.01 1.52
C SER A 136 -7.14 3.24 1.47
N ILE A 137 -5.98 3.06 0.85
CA ILE A 137 -5.01 4.12 0.59
C ILE A 137 -5.40 4.92 -0.66
N ASP A 138 -5.97 4.23 -1.65
CA ASP A 138 -6.52 4.84 -2.84
C ASP A 138 -7.98 5.21 -2.55
N ILE A 139 -8.25 6.52 -2.44
CA ILE A 139 -9.59 7.07 -2.20
C ILE A 139 -10.53 6.68 -3.35
N ALA A 140 -10.07 6.73 -4.60
CA ALA A 140 -10.91 6.39 -5.75
C ALA A 140 -11.26 4.89 -5.75
N LEU A 141 -10.32 4.03 -5.36
CA LEU A 141 -10.58 2.60 -5.22
C LEU A 141 -11.49 2.30 -4.01
N GLY A 142 -11.33 3.01 -2.90
CA GLY A 142 -12.20 2.91 -1.72
C GLY A 142 -13.63 3.37 -1.99
N ASP A 143 -13.80 4.46 -2.75
CA ASP A 143 -15.10 4.96 -3.20
C ASP A 143 -15.74 3.97 -4.18
N LYS A 144 -14.99 3.49 -5.18
CA LYS A 144 -15.46 2.44 -6.09
C LYS A 144 -15.89 1.19 -5.33
N PHE A 145 -15.13 0.75 -4.34
CA PHE A 145 -15.48 -0.40 -3.52
C PHE A 145 -16.78 -0.16 -2.73
N THR A 146 -16.95 1.04 -2.16
CA THR A 146 -18.18 1.44 -1.47
C THR A 146 -19.39 1.44 -2.42
N ASP A 147 -19.24 1.98 -3.62
CA ASP A 147 -20.32 2.04 -4.61
C ASP A 147 -20.75 0.64 -5.06
N GLU A 148 -19.80 -0.26 -5.31
CA GLU A 148 -20.12 -1.65 -5.67
C GLU A 148 -20.81 -2.39 -4.51
N CYS A 149 -20.47 -2.10 -3.24
CA CYS A 149 -21.18 -2.62 -2.07
C CYS A 149 -22.62 -2.09 -1.96
N LYS A 150 -22.85 -0.81 -2.31
CA LYS A 150 -24.21 -0.24 -2.39
C LYS A 150 -25.03 -0.94 -3.47
N GLN A 151 -24.45 -1.15 -4.66
CA GLN A 151 -25.11 -1.87 -5.74
C GLN A 151 -25.44 -3.31 -5.33
N LEU A 152 -24.54 -3.99 -4.62
CA LEU A 152 -24.80 -5.33 -4.06
C LEU A 152 -26.03 -5.33 -3.15
N GLY A 153 -26.13 -4.36 -2.25
CA GLY A 153 -27.28 -4.24 -1.34
C GLY A 153 -28.59 -3.95 -2.07
N LEU A 154 -28.57 -3.08 -3.09
CA LEU A 154 -29.75 -2.79 -3.92
C LEU A 154 -30.22 -4.00 -4.74
N GLN A 155 -29.28 -4.74 -5.34
CA GLN A 155 -29.61 -5.99 -6.05
C GLN A 155 -30.15 -7.06 -5.11
N SER A 156 -29.63 -7.14 -3.88
CA SER A 156 -30.14 -8.05 -2.84
C SER A 156 -31.57 -7.69 -2.42
N LEU A 157 -31.92 -6.40 -2.35
CA LEU A 157 -33.30 -5.97 -2.13
C LEU A 157 -34.21 -6.36 -3.31
N SER A 158 -33.74 -6.18 -4.55
CA SER A 158 -34.46 -6.64 -5.74
C SER A 158 -34.71 -8.16 -5.71
N MET A 159 -33.69 -8.93 -5.31
CA MET A 159 -33.78 -10.38 -5.14
C MET A 159 -34.89 -10.77 -4.14
N PHE A 160 -34.95 -10.15 -2.96
CA PHE A 160 -36.00 -10.44 -1.98
C PHE A 160 -37.40 -10.06 -2.48
N ASN A 161 -37.55 -8.92 -3.17
CA ASN A 161 -38.82 -8.56 -3.83
C ASN A 161 -39.26 -9.61 -4.86
N HIS A 162 -38.33 -10.13 -5.67
CA HIS A 162 -38.65 -11.17 -6.65
C HIS A 162 -39.03 -12.51 -6.01
N ILE A 163 -38.38 -12.89 -4.90
CA ILE A 163 -38.75 -14.07 -4.10
C ILE A 163 -40.18 -13.89 -3.54
N ARG A 164 -40.50 -12.69 -3.02
CA ARG A 164 -41.83 -12.35 -2.48
C ARG A 164 -42.92 -12.49 -3.53
N ASP A 165 -42.68 -11.91 -4.70
CA ASP A 165 -43.66 -11.86 -5.79
C ASP A 165 -43.71 -13.19 -6.59
N LYS A 166 -42.92 -14.19 -6.18
CA LYS A 166 -42.78 -15.50 -6.83
C LYS A 166 -42.48 -15.34 -8.33
N SER A 167 -41.61 -14.38 -8.65
CA SER A 167 -41.34 -13.97 -10.02
C SER A 167 -40.57 -15.05 -10.80
N PRO A 168 -40.82 -15.24 -12.12
CA PRO A 168 -40.10 -16.22 -12.92
C PRO A 168 -38.60 -15.90 -13.09
N VAL A 169 -38.20 -14.64 -12.89
CA VAL A 169 -36.79 -14.19 -13.02
C VAL A 169 -35.98 -14.33 -11.74
N THR A 170 -36.57 -14.80 -10.64
CA THR A 170 -35.94 -14.82 -9.31
C THR A 170 -34.62 -15.59 -9.28
N MET A 171 -34.54 -16.77 -9.91
CA MET A 171 -33.29 -17.54 -10.00
C MET A 171 -32.19 -16.76 -10.73
N GLY A 172 -32.56 -16.03 -11.78
CA GLY A 172 -31.66 -15.12 -12.49
C GLY A 172 -31.13 -14.03 -11.55
N GLN A 173 -32.01 -13.40 -10.76
CA GLN A 173 -31.63 -12.37 -9.81
C GLN A 173 -30.70 -12.89 -8.69
N ILE A 174 -30.94 -14.10 -8.17
CA ILE A 174 -30.05 -14.73 -7.17
C ILE A 174 -28.64 -14.92 -7.77
N ASN A 175 -28.56 -15.37 -9.02
CA ASN A 175 -27.29 -15.52 -9.71
C ASN A 175 -26.62 -14.17 -10.01
N GLU A 176 -27.37 -13.13 -10.35
CA GLU A 176 -26.83 -11.76 -10.50
C GLU A 176 -26.21 -11.24 -9.20
N VAL A 177 -26.90 -11.39 -8.06
CA VAL A 177 -26.37 -11.02 -6.74
C VAL A 177 -25.08 -11.80 -6.45
N LYS A 178 -25.04 -13.10 -6.79
CA LYS A 178 -23.84 -13.93 -6.65
C LYS A 178 -22.67 -13.44 -7.52
N GLN A 179 -22.92 -13.06 -8.77
CA GLN A 179 -21.89 -12.54 -9.66
C GLN A 179 -21.37 -11.19 -9.19
N HIS A 180 -22.27 -10.30 -8.75
CA HIS A 180 -21.91 -8.99 -8.24
C HIS A 180 -21.15 -9.09 -6.91
N PHE A 181 -21.51 -10.03 -6.04
CA PHE A 181 -20.75 -10.34 -4.82
C PHE A 181 -19.31 -10.75 -5.14
N LYS A 182 -19.10 -11.62 -6.14
CA LYS A 182 -17.74 -12.01 -6.57
C LYS A 182 -16.93 -10.82 -7.08
N LYS A 183 -17.55 -9.92 -7.86
CA LYS A 183 -16.91 -8.68 -8.30
C LYS A 183 -16.48 -7.79 -7.11
N VAL A 184 -17.30 -7.72 -6.06
CA VAL A 184 -16.94 -7.02 -4.82
C VAL A 184 -15.73 -7.71 -4.14
N CYS A 185 -15.69 -9.04 -4.09
CA CYS A 185 -14.54 -9.78 -3.55
C CYS A 185 -13.24 -9.54 -4.35
N GLU A 186 -13.30 -9.44 -5.68
CA GLU A 186 -12.14 -9.11 -6.52
C GLU A 186 -11.54 -7.72 -6.20
N ILE A 187 -12.39 -6.75 -5.87
CA ILE A 187 -11.93 -5.43 -5.43
C ILE A 187 -11.29 -5.53 -4.03
N ALA A 188 -11.87 -6.35 -3.14
CA ALA A 188 -11.32 -6.59 -1.80
C ALA A 188 -9.94 -7.27 -1.83
N THR A 189 -9.69 -8.20 -2.74
CA THR A 189 -8.37 -8.85 -2.91
C THR A 189 -7.33 -7.89 -3.50
N THR A 190 -7.75 -7.00 -4.39
CA THR A 190 -6.89 -5.91 -4.91
C THR A 190 -6.44 -4.99 -3.76
N LEU A 191 -7.36 -4.62 -2.86
CA LEU A 191 -7.06 -3.87 -1.64
C LEU A 191 -6.07 -4.60 -0.73
N SER A 192 -6.27 -5.91 -0.52
CA SER A 192 -5.40 -6.78 0.29
C SER A 192 -3.95 -6.78 -0.22
N THR A 193 -3.77 -6.87 -1.54
CA THR A 193 -2.44 -6.90 -2.19
C THR A 193 -1.71 -5.57 -2.05
N ILE A 194 -2.41 -4.45 -2.21
CA ILE A 194 -1.85 -3.11 -2.04
C ILE A 194 -1.46 -2.88 -0.57
N GLN A 195 -2.29 -3.34 0.38
CA GLN A 195 -2.03 -3.19 1.81
C GLN A 195 -0.92 -4.10 2.35
N GLY A 196 -0.70 -5.29 1.76
CA GLY A 196 0.42 -6.18 2.13
C GLY A 196 1.80 -5.53 1.96
N ASN A 197 1.96 -4.66 0.97
CA ASN A 197 3.18 -3.86 0.80
C ASN A 197 3.35 -2.80 1.91
N VAL A 198 2.26 -2.30 2.47
CA VAL A 198 2.25 -1.22 3.47
C VAL A 198 2.56 -1.73 4.87
N GLU A 199 2.26 -3.00 5.18
CA GLU A 199 2.66 -3.60 6.46
C GLU A 199 4.18 -3.59 6.68
N VAL A 200 4.95 -3.76 5.61
CA VAL A 200 6.42 -3.78 5.62
C VAL A 200 7.02 -2.38 5.80
N ILE A 201 6.35 -1.34 5.30
CA ILE A 201 6.87 0.03 5.26
C ILE A 201 7.18 0.57 6.67
N GLY A 202 6.30 0.34 7.65
CA GLY A 202 6.48 0.88 9.00
C GLY A 202 7.76 0.40 9.71
N SER A 203 8.12 -0.88 9.55
CA SER A 203 9.40 -1.43 10.05
C SER A 203 10.59 -1.07 9.17
N LEU A 204 10.35 -0.84 7.88
CA LEU A 204 11.41 -0.55 6.92
C LEU A 204 11.99 0.87 7.11
N VAL A 205 11.18 1.86 7.48
CA VAL A 205 11.65 3.23 7.74
C VAL A 205 12.77 3.25 8.78
N GLU A 206 12.54 2.66 9.95
CA GLU A 206 13.55 2.64 11.01
C GLU A 206 14.79 1.83 10.61
N THR A 207 14.60 0.72 9.89
CA THR A 207 15.71 -0.11 9.39
C THR A 207 16.62 0.67 8.42
N GLU A 208 16.03 1.41 7.48
CA GLU A 208 16.77 2.16 6.47
C GLU A 208 17.42 3.43 7.05
N LEU A 209 16.77 4.08 8.01
CA LEU A 209 17.37 5.20 8.74
C LEU A 209 18.58 4.76 9.58
N LEU A 210 18.50 3.61 10.25
CA LEU A 210 19.64 3.01 10.96
C LEU A 210 20.76 2.59 10.01
N SER A 211 20.41 2.04 8.84
CA SER A 211 21.38 1.69 7.80
C SER A 211 22.14 2.92 7.29
N MET A 212 21.42 4.02 7.06
CA MET A 212 22.01 5.31 6.70
C MET A 212 22.96 5.83 7.79
N ASP A 213 22.53 5.84 9.05
CA ASP A 213 23.38 6.27 10.19
C ASP A 213 24.69 5.48 10.23
N LYS A 214 24.59 4.15 10.09
CA LYS A 214 25.74 3.24 10.07
C LYS A 214 26.68 3.53 8.90
N ALA A 215 26.15 3.70 7.69
CA ALA A 215 26.96 3.99 6.50
C ALA A 215 27.71 5.32 6.64
N ILE A 216 27.08 6.34 7.22
CA ILE A 216 27.70 7.66 7.45
C ILE A 216 28.83 7.55 8.49
N GLU A 217 28.60 6.87 9.61
CA GLU A 217 29.65 6.69 10.63
C GLU A 217 30.81 5.86 10.10
N GLU A 218 30.56 4.77 9.37
CA GLU A 218 31.61 3.98 8.75
C GLU A 218 32.44 4.80 7.75
N ALA A 219 31.78 5.57 6.88
CA ALA A 219 32.47 6.44 5.93
C ALA A 219 33.28 7.55 6.63
N ALA A 220 32.72 8.19 7.66
CA ALA A 220 33.41 9.21 8.43
C ALA A 220 34.67 8.66 9.14
N ASN A 221 34.55 7.49 9.77
CA ASN A 221 35.68 6.85 10.46
C ASN A 221 36.76 6.42 9.46
N ARG A 222 36.39 5.82 8.33
CA ARG A 222 37.39 5.44 7.32
C ARG A 222 38.09 6.64 6.68
N ILE A 223 37.39 7.75 6.43
CA ILE A 223 38.03 8.99 5.95
C ILE A 223 39.00 9.54 6.99
N GLN A 224 38.62 9.55 8.27
CA GLN A 224 39.48 9.97 9.37
C GLN A 224 40.74 9.08 9.50
N ASP A 225 40.58 7.75 9.41
CA ASP A 225 41.70 6.82 9.43
C ASP A 225 42.66 7.04 8.25
N MET A 226 42.13 7.32 7.06
CA MET A 226 42.93 7.66 5.88
C MET A 226 43.72 8.96 6.11
N LEU A 227 43.12 9.97 6.74
CA LEU A 227 43.77 11.24 7.05
C LEU A 227 44.98 11.02 7.96
N GLU A 228 44.82 10.23 9.01
CA GLU A 228 45.89 9.92 9.96
C GLU A 228 47.01 9.11 9.30
N LYS A 229 46.66 8.12 8.48
CA LYS A 229 47.63 7.33 7.71
C LYS A 229 48.39 8.18 6.71
N SER A 230 47.71 9.05 5.95
CA SER A 230 48.36 9.95 5.00
C SER A 230 49.32 10.90 5.71
N ARG A 231 48.93 11.46 6.86
CA ARG A 231 49.82 12.30 7.70
C ARG A 231 51.07 11.58 8.19
N ALA A 232 51.00 10.28 8.43
CA ALA A 232 52.13 9.48 8.89
C ALA A 232 53.02 8.96 7.75
N ALA A 233 52.43 8.67 6.57
CA ALA A 233 53.10 7.93 5.49
C ALA A 233 53.49 8.81 4.29
N ASP A 234 52.76 9.88 4.01
CA ASP A 234 53.04 10.76 2.87
C ASP A 234 53.98 11.91 3.29
N SER A 235 54.69 12.49 2.32
CA SER A 235 55.58 13.64 2.55
C SER A 235 55.56 14.61 1.35
N GLY A 236 56.04 15.83 1.56
CA GLY A 236 56.11 16.87 0.52
C GLY A 236 54.74 17.25 -0.05
N LEU A 237 54.68 17.48 -1.36
CA LEU A 237 53.47 17.90 -2.08
C LEU A 237 52.32 16.88 -1.92
N LYS A 238 52.64 15.58 -1.92
CA LYS A 238 51.64 14.50 -1.78
C LYS A 238 50.90 14.59 -0.45
N LEU A 239 51.62 14.84 0.64
CA LEU A 239 51.02 15.04 1.96
C LEU A 239 50.14 16.29 1.99
N GLU A 240 50.61 17.39 1.39
CA GLU A 240 49.84 18.64 1.36
C GLU A 240 48.51 18.48 0.61
N VAL A 241 48.53 17.81 -0.54
CA VAL A 241 47.32 17.54 -1.34
C VAL A 241 46.39 16.56 -0.63
N ASN A 242 46.89 15.38 -0.24
CA ASN A 242 46.08 14.34 0.39
C ASN A 242 45.50 14.81 1.73
N GLY A 243 46.30 15.52 2.53
CA GLY A 243 45.88 16.10 3.81
C GLY A 243 44.72 17.08 3.65
N LYS A 244 44.85 18.08 2.77
CA LYS A 244 43.78 19.09 2.53
C LYS A 244 42.48 18.44 2.06
N ILE A 245 42.57 17.46 1.17
CA ILE A 245 41.41 16.75 0.64
C ILE A 245 40.71 15.96 1.74
N LEU A 246 41.44 15.13 2.47
CA LEU A 246 40.88 14.30 3.52
C LEU A 246 40.34 15.14 4.69
N ASP A 247 41.00 16.25 5.05
CA ASP A 247 40.50 17.21 6.03
C ASP A 247 39.13 17.79 5.59
N SER A 248 39.01 18.20 4.33
CA SER A 248 37.76 18.75 3.80
C SER A 248 36.62 17.70 3.72
N CYS A 249 36.95 16.47 3.33
CA CYS A 249 35.98 15.37 3.30
C CYS A 249 35.52 14.98 4.71
N THR A 250 36.43 15.01 5.68
CA THR A 250 36.13 14.78 7.09
C THR A 250 35.15 15.84 7.61
N GLU A 251 35.37 17.12 7.28
CA GLU A 251 34.47 18.20 7.69
C GLU A 251 33.10 18.10 7.04
N LEU A 252 33.03 17.75 5.75
CA LEU A 252 31.77 17.45 5.06
C LEU A 252 31.01 16.32 5.75
N MET A 253 31.68 15.20 6.08
CA MET A 253 31.05 14.07 6.76
C MET A 253 30.56 14.43 8.17
N LYS A 254 31.28 15.29 8.92
CA LYS A 254 30.80 15.82 10.21
C LYS A 254 29.51 16.64 10.05
N CYS A 255 29.45 17.49 9.03
CA CYS A 255 28.25 18.28 8.72
C CYS A 255 27.06 17.38 8.35
N ILE A 256 27.31 16.35 7.54
CA ILE A 256 26.28 15.37 7.13
C ILE A 256 25.76 14.57 8.32
N ARG A 257 26.65 14.10 9.20
CA ARG A 257 26.26 13.44 10.45
C ARG A 257 25.39 14.34 11.33
N LYS A 258 25.75 15.63 11.45
CA LYS A 258 24.95 16.62 12.18
C LYS A 258 23.57 16.77 11.52
N LEU A 259 23.49 16.90 10.20
CA LEU A 259 22.23 17.01 9.46
C LEU A 259 21.34 15.79 9.68
N VAL A 260 21.88 14.59 9.54
CA VAL A 260 21.10 13.35 9.71
C VAL A 260 20.57 13.22 11.14
N LYS A 261 21.38 13.55 12.14
CA LYS A 261 20.92 13.60 13.53
C LYS A 261 19.77 14.60 13.72
N LYS A 262 19.85 15.78 13.13
CA LYS A 262 18.76 16.78 13.18
C LYS A 262 17.51 16.30 12.42
N SER A 263 17.70 15.60 11.32
CA SER A 263 16.63 14.98 10.52
C SER A 263 15.86 13.95 11.35
N ARG A 264 16.59 13.06 12.06
CA ARG A 264 16.00 12.07 12.96
C ARG A 264 15.21 12.69 14.10
N LEU A 265 15.73 13.75 14.71
CA LEU A 265 15.01 14.49 15.76
C LEU A 265 13.70 15.10 15.23
N LEU A 266 13.74 15.69 14.03
CA LEU A 266 12.54 16.22 13.39
C LEU A 266 11.51 15.10 13.07
N GLN A 267 11.96 13.98 12.51
CA GLN A 267 11.08 12.84 12.21
C GLN A 267 10.45 12.28 13.48
N ALA A 268 11.23 12.12 14.56
CA ALA A 268 10.72 11.68 15.86
C ALA A 268 9.70 12.66 16.45
N GLU A 269 9.93 13.98 16.33
CA GLU A 269 8.98 15.01 16.74
C GLU A 269 7.66 14.89 15.95
N ILE A 270 7.73 14.72 14.63
CA ILE A 270 6.56 14.58 13.75
C ILE A 270 5.74 13.34 14.16
N VAL A 271 6.42 12.21 14.37
CA VAL A 271 5.77 10.96 14.78
C VAL A 271 5.13 11.12 16.16
N GLU A 272 5.82 11.74 17.12
CA GLU A 272 5.28 11.93 18.48
C GLU A 272 4.04 12.83 18.48
N GLN A 273 4.06 13.91 17.71
CA GLN A 273 2.92 14.82 17.58
C GLN A 273 1.76 14.21 16.78
N GLY A 274 2.04 13.32 15.83
CA GLY A 274 1.06 12.82 14.87
C GLY A 274 0.48 11.43 15.16
N LYS A 275 1.16 10.60 15.98
CA LYS A 275 0.73 9.21 16.24
C LYS A 275 -0.51 9.12 17.15
N GLY A 276 -0.74 10.10 18.02
CA GLY A 276 -1.82 10.04 19.01
C GLY A 276 -1.64 8.84 19.95
N THR A 277 -2.64 7.97 20.02
CA THR A 277 -2.58 6.70 20.79
C THR A 277 -1.99 5.53 19.99
N ALA A 278 -1.70 5.72 18.70
CA ALA A 278 -1.14 4.69 17.84
C ALA A 278 0.38 4.54 18.03
N SER A 279 0.91 3.41 17.59
CA SER A 279 2.36 3.16 17.54
C SER A 279 3.03 3.97 16.42
N ALA A 280 4.35 4.17 16.52
CA ALA A 280 5.16 4.79 15.48
C ALA A 280 5.05 4.04 14.14
N THR A 281 5.04 2.70 14.19
CA THR A 281 4.88 1.83 13.03
C THR A 281 3.55 2.10 12.33
N GLU A 282 2.45 2.18 13.08
CA GLU A 282 1.12 2.51 12.53
C GLU A 282 1.07 3.93 11.96
N PHE A 283 1.76 4.89 12.59
CA PHE A 283 1.87 6.25 12.06
C PHE A 283 2.57 6.27 10.69
N TYR A 284 3.69 5.54 10.54
CA TYR A 284 4.38 5.41 9.26
C TYR A 284 3.52 4.69 8.21
N LYS A 285 2.76 3.66 8.60
CA LYS A 285 1.79 2.99 7.71
C LYS A 285 0.71 3.94 7.21
N ARG A 286 0.09 4.72 8.11
CA ARG A 286 -0.93 5.72 7.77
C ARG A 286 -0.39 6.85 6.88
N ASN A 287 0.92 7.12 6.97
CA ASN A 287 1.60 8.14 6.17
C ASN A 287 2.58 7.49 5.17
N HIS A 288 2.18 6.41 4.50
CA HIS A 288 3.08 5.58 3.67
C HIS A 288 3.86 6.38 2.60
N GLN A 289 3.24 7.32 1.86
CA GLN A 289 3.96 8.13 0.86
C GLN A 289 5.11 8.95 1.48
N TRP A 290 4.88 9.49 2.69
CA TRP A 290 5.91 10.20 3.42
C TRP A 290 7.01 9.24 3.88
N SER A 291 6.63 8.07 4.40
CA SER A 291 7.53 7.00 4.81
C SER A 291 8.41 6.49 3.65
N GLU A 292 7.85 6.33 2.45
CA GLU A 292 8.57 5.94 1.23
C GLU A 292 9.57 7.03 0.81
N GLY A 293 9.17 8.29 0.87
CA GLY A 293 10.07 9.42 0.63
C GLY A 293 11.26 9.43 1.59
N LEU A 294 11.03 9.14 2.88
CA LEU A 294 12.08 9.01 3.88
C LEU A 294 13.02 7.84 3.60
N ILE A 295 12.46 6.66 3.27
CA ILE A 295 13.23 5.46 2.93
C ILE A 295 14.13 5.71 1.71
N SER A 296 13.56 6.29 0.65
CA SER A 296 14.28 6.58 -0.59
C SER A 296 15.43 7.55 -0.34
N ALA A 297 15.17 8.64 0.38
CA ALA A 297 16.19 9.63 0.72
C ALA A 297 17.28 9.03 1.62
N ALA A 298 16.92 8.20 2.61
CA ALA A 298 17.89 7.54 3.48
C ALA A 298 18.86 6.64 2.70
N LYS A 299 18.33 5.83 1.76
CA LYS A 299 19.12 5.00 0.85
C LYS A 299 20.07 5.83 -0.01
N ALA A 300 19.57 6.92 -0.60
CA ALA A 300 20.38 7.81 -1.43
C ALA A 300 21.55 8.41 -0.64
N VAL A 301 21.32 8.84 0.61
CA VAL A 301 22.37 9.37 1.48
C VAL A 301 23.39 8.29 1.85
N ALA A 302 22.95 7.07 2.19
CA ALA A 302 23.84 5.96 2.50
C ALA A 302 24.76 5.61 1.31
N MET A 303 24.20 5.53 0.11
CA MET A 303 24.99 5.32 -1.11
C MET A 303 25.95 6.49 -1.38
N GLY A 304 25.49 7.73 -1.20
CA GLY A 304 26.32 8.93 -1.37
C GLY A 304 27.53 8.94 -0.43
N ALA A 305 27.38 8.50 0.83
CA ALA A 305 28.46 8.38 1.80
C ALA A 305 29.53 7.38 1.35
N ASN A 306 29.12 6.22 0.85
CA ASN A 306 30.04 5.21 0.32
C ASN A 306 30.76 5.70 -0.94
N LEU A 307 30.05 6.37 -1.86
CA LEU A 307 30.65 6.93 -3.07
C LEU A 307 31.68 8.03 -2.77
N LEU A 308 31.41 8.89 -1.78
CA LEU A 308 32.37 9.90 -1.32
C LEU A 308 33.63 9.27 -0.74
N LEU A 309 33.45 8.26 0.12
CA LEU A 309 34.55 7.49 0.71
C LEU A 309 35.42 6.84 -0.37
N GLU A 310 34.80 6.13 -1.32
CA GLU A 310 35.52 5.48 -2.43
C GLU A 310 36.27 6.47 -3.31
N ALA A 311 35.67 7.64 -3.57
CA ALA A 311 36.32 8.68 -4.36
C ALA A 311 37.52 9.27 -3.60
N ALA A 312 37.39 9.52 -2.30
CA ALA A 312 38.48 10.01 -1.46
C ALA A 312 39.64 8.99 -1.37
N ASP A 313 39.34 7.72 -1.16
CA ASP A 313 40.33 6.63 -1.10
C ASP A 313 41.13 6.53 -2.41
N LYS A 314 40.45 6.54 -3.56
CA LYS A 314 41.10 6.50 -4.88
C LYS A 314 42.02 7.70 -5.10
N VAL A 315 41.56 8.91 -4.77
CA VAL A 315 42.37 10.12 -4.93
C VAL A 315 43.64 10.04 -4.07
N VAL A 316 43.54 9.59 -2.82
CA VAL A 316 44.69 9.45 -1.90
C VAL A 316 45.66 8.36 -2.35
N ALA A 317 45.15 7.28 -2.92
CA ALA A 317 45.93 6.21 -3.52
C ALA A 317 46.64 6.62 -4.83
N GLY A 318 46.34 7.80 -5.39
CA GLY A 318 46.93 8.31 -6.63
C GLY A 318 46.36 7.67 -7.90
N ASN A 319 45.29 6.88 -7.80
CA ASN A 319 44.61 6.25 -8.95
C ASN A 319 43.21 6.85 -9.21
N GLY A 320 42.81 7.84 -8.42
CA GLY A 320 41.54 8.53 -8.51
C GLY A 320 41.64 9.88 -9.21
N LYS A 321 40.51 10.33 -9.73
CA LYS A 321 40.34 11.65 -10.38
C LYS A 321 39.74 12.65 -9.39
N PHE A 322 40.26 13.87 -9.32
CA PHE A 322 39.70 14.93 -8.47
C PHE A 322 38.26 15.28 -8.87
N GLU A 323 37.92 15.16 -10.15
CA GLU A 323 36.55 15.36 -10.66
C GLU A 323 35.58 14.32 -10.09
N GLN A 324 36.02 13.08 -9.89
CA GLN A 324 35.18 12.05 -9.28
C GLN A 324 34.86 12.40 -7.83
N LEU A 325 35.83 12.93 -7.08
CA LEU A 325 35.63 13.41 -5.72
C LEU A 325 34.65 14.59 -5.68
N VAL A 326 34.78 15.53 -6.62
CA VAL A 326 33.85 16.68 -6.76
C VAL A 326 32.43 16.19 -7.00
N VAL A 327 32.23 15.26 -7.94
CA VAL A 327 30.91 14.71 -8.27
C VAL A 327 30.32 13.94 -7.09
N ALA A 328 31.11 13.10 -6.41
CA ALA A 328 30.66 12.36 -5.25
C ALA A 328 30.23 13.30 -4.10
N SER A 329 30.99 14.37 -3.85
CA SER A 329 30.69 15.40 -2.84
C SER A 329 29.41 16.17 -3.16
N GLN A 330 29.15 16.46 -4.43
CA GLN A 330 27.90 17.09 -4.87
C GLN A 330 26.71 16.12 -4.81
N GLY A 331 26.92 14.85 -5.15
CA GLY A 331 25.89 13.80 -5.13
C GLY A 331 25.36 13.55 -3.71
N ILE A 332 26.25 13.45 -2.72
CA ILE A 332 25.84 13.28 -1.32
C ILE A 332 25.15 14.55 -0.77
N ALA A 333 25.58 15.75 -1.18
CA ALA A 333 24.91 17.00 -0.83
C ALA A 333 23.49 17.07 -1.40
N ALA A 334 23.29 16.65 -2.65
CA ALA A 334 21.97 16.55 -3.26
C ALA A 334 21.08 15.53 -2.54
N SER A 335 21.63 14.37 -2.20
CA SER A 335 20.91 13.31 -1.46
C SER A 335 20.49 13.78 -0.06
N THR A 336 21.35 14.51 0.64
CA THR A 336 21.00 15.09 1.95
C THR A 336 19.97 16.22 1.83
N ALA A 337 19.98 17.01 0.75
CA ALA A 337 18.93 17.97 0.47
C ALA A 337 17.58 17.29 0.21
N GLN A 338 17.55 16.18 -0.52
CA GLN A 338 16.34 15.35 -0.68
C GLN A 338 15.80 14.86 0.68
N LEU A 339 16.69 14.41 1.58
CA LEU A 339 16.30 14.01 2.93
C LEU A 339 15.66 15.16 3.74
N VAL A 340 16.18 16.39 3.60
CA VAL A 340 15.60 17.58 4.24
C VAL A 340 14.21 17.86 3.68
N VAL A 341 14.04 17.79 2.35
CA VAL A 341 12.74 17.98 1.69
C VAL A 341 11.74 16.94 2.19
N ALA A 342 12.11 15.65 2.18
CA ALA A 342 11.26 14.56 2.67
C ALA A 342 10.87 14.74 4.14
N SER A 343 11.82 15.13 4.99
CA SER A 343 11.58 15.34 6.43
C SER A 343 10.73 16.57 6.74
N ARG A 344 10.69 17.57 5.84
CA ARG A 344 9.90 18.80 6.00
C ARG A 344 8.42 18.63 5.68
N VAL A 345 8.01 17.66 4.85
CA VAL A 345 6.62 17.52 4.33
C VAL A 345 5.57 17.52 5.44
N LYS A 346 5.85 16.87 6.57
CA LYS A 346 4.95 16.74 7.72
C LYS A 346 5.38 17.59 8.93
N ALA A 347 6.41 18.42 8.79
CA ALA A 347 6.93 19.24 9.88
C ALA A 347 6.04 20.46 10.16
N SER A 348 5.88 20.81 11.44
CA SER A 348 5.27 22.08 11.83
C SER A 348 6.15 23.26 11.43
N ARG A 349 5.54 24.34 10.92
CA ARG A 349 6.25 25.57 10.49
C ARG A 349 7.00 26.25 11.64
N ASN A 350 6.57 26.03 12.89
CA ASN A 350 7.19 26.62 14.08
C ASN A 350 8.12 25.63 14.80
N SER A 351 8.52 24.53 14.16
CA SER A 351 9.41 23.54 14.76
C SER A 351 10.85 24.05 14.89
N ASN A 352 11.38 23.98 16.10
CA ASN A 352 12.80 24.26 16.37
C ASN A 352 13.71 23.24 15.68
N ASN A 353 13.27 21.98 15.58
CA ASN A 353 14.03 20.93 14.88
C ASN A 353 14.09 21.18 13.37
N LEU A 354 13.03 21.72 12.76
CA LEU A 354 13.03 22.11 11.34
C LEU A 354 14.02 23.25 11.07
N THR A 355 14.08 24.24 11.97
CA THR A 355 15.04 25.35 11.87
C THR A 355 16.47 24.83 11.97
N ALA A 356 16.76 23.99 12.98
CA ALA A 356 18.07 23.38 13.17
C ALA A 356 18.49 22.45 12.01
N LEU A 357 17.53 21.74 11.38
CA LEU A 357 17.79 20.93 10.20
C LEU A 357 18.15 21.79 8.99
N SER A 358 17.46 22.92 8.81
CA SER A 358 17.73 23.87 7.73
C SER A 358 19.11 24.50 7.85
N GLU A 359 19.53 24.85 9.07
CA GLU A 359 20.89 25.31 9.35
C GLU A 359 21.94 24.24 9.01
N ALA A 360 21.74 23.01 9.46
CA ALA A 360 22.65 21.90 9.16
C ALA A 360 22.75 21.61 7.64
N SER A 361 21.67 21.80 6.89
CA SER A 361 21.67 21.70 5.42
C SER A 361 22.55 22.77 4.75
N ARG A 362 22.55 23.98 5.30
CA ARG A 362 23.42 25.05 4.82
C ARG A 362 24.89 24.75 5.13
N ASP A 363 25.17 24.22 6.32
CA ASP A 363 26.52 23.79 6.72
C ASP A 363 27.08 22.72 5.76
N VAL A 364 26.26 21.72 5.39
CA VAL A 364 26.63 20.70 4.39
C VAL A 364 26.93 21.35 3.04
N THR A 365 26.07 22.25 2.57
CA THR A 365 26.29 22.95 1.29
C THR A 365 27.61 23.73 1.27
N GLN A 366 27.92 24.42 2.37
CA GLN A 366 29.18 25.16 2.52
C GLN A 366 30.39 24.21 2.54
N ALA A 367 30.33 23.12 3.29
CA ALA A 367 31.40 22.12 3.35
C ALA A 367 31.62 21.46 1.99
N THR A 368 30.57 21.14 1.24
CA THR A 368 30.67 20.64 -0.14
C THR A 368 31.37 21.65 -1.04
N GLY A 369 31.02 22.94 -0.95
CA GLY A 369 31.72 24.00 -1.67
C GLY A 369 33.22 24.05 -1.36
N SER A 370 33.59 23.85 -0.09
CA SER A 370 34.99 23.77 0.34
C SER A 370 35.72 22.58 -0.27
N VAL A 371 35.11 21.38 -0.29
CA VAL A 371 35.71 20.19 -0.93
C VAL A 371 35.94 20.44 -2.42
N VAL A 372 34.97 21.04 -3.12
CA VAL A 372 35.11 21.35 -4.55
C VAL A 372 36.24 22.35 -4.81
N ALA A 373 36.35 23.40 -3.99
CA ALA A 373 37.42 24.38 -4.12
C ALA A 373 38.80 23.75 -3.87
N ILE A 374 38.93 22.94 -2.82
CA ILE A 374 40.18 22.25 -2.47
C ILE A 374 40.56 21.25 -3.56
N ALA A 375 39.63 20.42 -4.03
CA ALA A 375 39.90 19.45 -5.09
C ALA A 375 40.41 20.12 -6.37
N LYS A 376 39.83 21.26 -6.76
CA LYS A 376 40.31 22.04 -7.93
C LYS A 376 41.70 22.62 -7.71
N ASN A 377 41.93 23.23 -6.56
CA ASN A 377 43.24 23.80 -6.22
C ASN A 377 44.33 22.71 -6.17
N CYS A 378 44.01 21.55 -5.61
CA CYS A 378 44.92 20.41 -5.58
C CYS A 378 45.23 19.86 -6.98
N SER A 379 44.24 19.81 -7.87
CA SER A 379 44.45 19.43 -9.28
C SER A 379 45.42 20.39 -9.97
N GLN A 380 45.21 21.70 -9.81
CA GLN A 380 46.08 22.74 -10.37
C GLN A 380 47.51 22.67 -9.81
N LEU A 381 47.66 22.48 -8.50
CA LEU A 381 48.98 22.35 -7.86
C LEU A 381 49.77 21.13 -8.38
N ILE A 382 49.09 20.05 -8.78
CA ILE A 382 49.74 18.89 -9.37
C ILE A 382 50.14 19.17 -10.83
N GLU A 383 49.25 19.79 -11.60
CA GLU A 383 49.52 20.18 -13.00
C GLU A 383 50.68 21.19 -13.10
N GLU A 384 50.71 22.22 -12.23
CA GLU A 384 51.77 23.24 -12.18
C GLU A 384 53.14 22.66 -11.73
N ASN A 385 53.15 21.55 -10.99
CA ASN A 385 54.40 20.88 -10.61
C ASN A 385 54.96 20.01 -11.75
N ASP A 386 54.09 19.53 -12.63
CA ASP A 386 54.44 18.74 -13.82
C ASP A 386 54.83 19.62 -15.04
N ASP A 387 54.81 20.95 -14.88
CA ASP A 387 55.04 21.88 -15.99
C ASP A 387 56.49 21.77 -16.54
N LEU A 388 56.53 21.49 -17.84
CA LEU A 388 57.71 21.28 -18.66
C LEU A 388 58.70 22.45 -18.55
N ASP A 389 59.96 22.16 -18.21
CA ASP A 389 61.05 23.14 -18.31
C ASP A 389 61.34 23.48 -19.78
N ILE A 390 60.66 24.52 -20.27
CA ILE A 390 60.72 24.98 -21.68
C ILE A 390 62.01 25.76 -21.96
N SER A 391 62.76 26.12 -20.91
CA SER A 391 63.83 27.13 -20.97
C SER A 391 65.08 26.69 -21.76
N GLY A 392 65.20 25.40 -22.11
CA GLY A 392 66.33 24.81 -22.86
C GLY A 392 66.04 24.33 -24.29
N LEU A 393 64.83 24.53 -24.84
CA LEU A 393 64.42 23.90 -26.10
C LEU A 393 64.92 24.64 -27.36
N ARG A 394 65.47 23.92 -28.34
CA ARG A 394 65.76 24.46 -29.69
C ARG A 394 64.46 24.63 -30.49
N LEU A 395 64.41 25.60 -31.42
CA LEU A 395 63.22 25.94 -32.23
C LEU A 395 62.48 24.72 -32.84
N HIS A 396 63.22 23.75 -33.37
CA HIS A 396 62.62 22.53 -33.96
C HIS A 396 61.98 21.61 -32.91
N GLN A 397 62.56 21.52 -31.71
CA GLN A 397 62.00 20.73 -30.61
C GLN A 397 60.75 21.40 -30.05
N ALA A 398 60.76 22.73 -29.91
CA ALA A 398 59.59 23.50 -29.53
C ALA A 398 58.43 23.31 -30.53
N LYS A 399 58.69 23.39 -31.84
CA LYS A 399 57.66 23.18 -32.87
C LYS A 399 57.10 21.74 -32.90
N ARG A 400 57.93 20.74 -32.60
CA ARG A 400 57.46 19.35 -32.46
C ARG A 400 56.55 19.19 -31.24
N LEU A 401 56.96 19.73 -30.09
CA LEU A 401 56.15 19.71 -28.86
C LEU A 401 54.84 20.48 -29.02
N GLU A 402 54.85 21.60 -29.74
CA GLU A 402 53.64 22.35 -30.08
C GLU A 402 52.67 21.51 -30.93
N MET A 403 53.18 20.81 -31.95
CA MET A 403 52.34 19.95 -32.80
C MET A 403 51.81 18.73 -32.03
N GLU A 404 52.64 18.11 -31.18
CA GLU A 404 52.22 17.03 -30.28
C GLU A 404 51.13 17.51 -29.31
N ALA A 405 51.28 18.72 -28.75
CA ALA A 405 50.26 19.33 -27.89
C ALA A 405 48.96 19.63 -28.65
N GLN A 406 49.03 20.14 -29.88
CA GLN A 406 47.84 20.37 -30.72
C GLN A 406 47.09 19.07 -31.03
N VAL A 407 47.80 18.00 -31.36
CA VAL A 407 47.19 16.67 -31.54
C VAL A 407 46.50 16.23 -30.24
N ARG A 408 47.17 16.40 -29.09
CA ARG A 408 46.60 16.06 -27.79
C ARG A 408 45.33 16.86 -27.47
N VAL A 409 45.28 18.14 -27.81
CA VAL A 409 44.08 18.98 -27.66
C VAL A 409 42.92 18.39 -28.46
N LEU A 410 43.13 18.05 -29.74
CA LEU A 410 42.08 17.46 -30.58
C LEU A 410 41.59 16.11 -30.05
N GLU A 411 42.50 15.25 -29.56
CA GLU A 411 42.14 13.98 -28.92
C GLU A 411 41.26 14.19 -27.67
N LEU A 412 41.62 15.16 -26.83
CA LEU A 412 40.88 15.49 -25.61
C LEU A 412 39.50 16.09 -25.91
N GLU A 413 39.39 16.94 -26.93
CA GLU A 413 38.11 17.49 -27.38
C GLU A 413 37.15 16.37 -27.84
N GLN A 414 37.65 15.40 -28.61
CA GLN A 414 36.86 14.26 -29.06
C GLN A 414 36.44 13.35 -27.89
N ALA A 415 37.36 13.09 -26.94
CA ALA A 415 37.06 12.32 -25.75
C ALA A 415 36.02 13.01 -24.86
N LEU A 416 36.12 14.34 -24.68
CA LEU A 416 35.17 15.15 -23.93
C LEU A 416 33.76 15.05 -24.52
N GLU A 417 33.62 15.16 -25.84
CA GLU A 417 32.31 15.07 -26.49
C GLU A 417 31.69 13.68 -26.33
N THR A 418 32.52 12.62 -26.41
CA THR A 418 32.08 11.23 -26.19
C THR A 418 31.56 11.03 -24.76
N GLU A 419 32.29 11.51 -23.75
CA GLU A 419 31.87 11.41 -22.34
C GLU A 419 30.64 12.27 -22.02
N ARG A 420 30.47 13.43 -22.66
CA ARG A 420 29.25 14.24 -22.54
C ARG A 420 28.01 13.49 -23.02
N LEU A 421 28.10 12.81 -24.17
CA LEU A 421 27.02 11.97 -24.68
C LEU A 421 26.69 10.83 -23.72
N ARG A 422 27.71 10.15 -23.18
CA ARG A 422 27.55 9.08 -22.20
C ARG A 422 26.88 9.57 -20.91
N LEU A 423 27.32 10.70 -20.37
CA LEU A 423 26.72 11.32 -19.19
C LEU A 423 25.25 11.70 -19.43
N ALA A 424 24.93 12.26 -20.60
CA ALA A 424 23.55 12.58 -20.97
C ALA A 424 22.68 11.32 -21.04
N ALA A 425 23.19 10.22 -21.60
CA ALA A 425 22.48 8.94 -21.65
C ALA A 425 22.23 8.37 -20.25
N LEU A 426 23.24 8.37 -19.37
CA LEU A 426 23.09 7.91 -17.99
C LEU A 426 22.08 8.74 -17.20
N ARG A 427 22.07 10.06 -17.37
CA ARG A 427 21.07 10.94 -16.74
C ARG A 427 19.65 10.64 -17.22
N ARG A 428 19.45 10.40 -18.52
CA ARG A 428 18.14 10.00 -19.06
C ARG A 428 17.67 8.68 -18.46
N TYR A 429 18.57 7.70 -18.36
CA TYR A 429 18.26 6.41 -17.75
C TYR A 429 17.91 6.53 -16.27
N HIS A 430 18.63 7.38 -15.52
CA HIS A 430 18.29 7.68 -14.12
C HIS A 430 16.86 8.22 -14.00
N TYR A 431 16.48 9.20 -14.82
CA TYR A 431 15.11 9.74 -14.78
C TYR A 431 14.04 8.71 -15.19
N GLN A 432 14.33 7.80 -16.10
CA GLN A 432 13.41 6.70 -16.44
C GLN A 432 13.20 5.74 -15.26
N LEU A 433 14.28 5.40 -14.55
CA LEU A 433 14.19 4.57 -13.34
C LEU A 433 13.49 5.27 -12.16
N GLU A 434 13.55 6.60 -12.10
CA GLU A 434 12.78 7.39 -11.14
C GLU A 434 11.29 7.46 -11.52
N GLY A 435 10.97 7.56 -12.82
CA GLY A 435 9.59 7.65 -13.32
C GLY A 435 8.83 6.32 -13.38
N GLU A 436 9.51 5.16 -13.48
CA GLU A 436 8.86 3.83 -13.39
C GLU A 436 8.46 3.43 -11.96
N LYS A 437 8.74 4.28 -10.97
CA LYS A 437 8.35 4.10 -9.56
C LYS A 437 7.19 5.01 -9.13
N GLU A 438 6.68 5.86 -10.02
CA GLU A 438 5.36 6.51 -9.91
C GLU A 438 4.29 5.63 -10.55
#